data_AF-E9DHN9-F1
#
_entry.id   AF-E9DHN9-F1
#
_cell.length_a   1.000
_cell.length_b   1.000
_cell.length_c   1.000
_cell.angle_alpha   90.00
_cell.angle_beta   90.00
_cell.angle_gamma   90.00
#
_symmetry.space_group_name_H-M   'P 1'
#
loop_
_entity.id
_entity.type
_entity.pdbx_description
1 polymer ?
#
loop_
_entity_poly.entity_id
_entity_poly.type
_entity_poly.pdbx_seq_one_letter_code
_entity_poly.pdbx_strand_id
1 'polypeptide(L)'
;MASLQTPYLISIAGLLNTYLPDYPFSPRSTFQLVRKLDAMFASLLQGEDVETGQPLPGFENRRNQVSMTEKVRIKSIAESTRITVLDTQDQGSPLEFDIEDEDGDGNEARDDDGDFGTGEFVADSGPGRWEMESAKVYERTIQLLGDELGKQGGF
;
A
#
# COMPACT_ATOMS: atom_id res chain seq x y z
N MET A 1 -3.42 -8.56 23.10
CA MET A 1 -2.26 -7.82 22.56
C MET A 1 -2.53 -7.16 21.20
N ALA A 2 -3.48 -7.63 20.38
CA ALA A 2 -3.80 -7.02 19.08
C ALA A 2 -4.39 -5.59 19.14
N SER A 3 -5.10 -5.21 20.21
CA SER A 3 -5.72 -3.88 20.35
C SER A 3 -4.74 -2.69 20.38
N LEU A 4 -3.45 -2.91 20.66
CA LEU A 4 -2.44 -1.83 20.63
C LEU A 4 -1.82 -1.65 19.23
N GLN A 5 -1.92 -2.66 18.36
CA GLN A 5 -1.27 -2.65 17.05
C GLN A 5 -2.02 -1.74 16.06
N THR A 6 -3.36 -1.71 16.12
CA THR A 6 -4.20 -0.84 15.28
C THR A 6 -3.89 0.65 15.46
N PRO A 7 -3.94 1.24 16.68
CA PRO A 7 -3.66 2.66 16.86
C PRO A 7 -2.20 3.03 16.52
N TYR A 8 -1.25 2.11 16.74
CA TYR A 8 0.14 2.32 16.38
C TYR A 8 0.34 2.37 14.86
N LEU A 9 -0.26 1.44 14.11
CA LEU A 9 -0.17 1.44 12.65
C LEU A 9 -0.86 2.66 12.03
N ILE A 10 -2.01 3.06 12.56
CA ILE A 10 -2.69 4.32 12.19
C ILE A 10 -1.75 5.51 12.39
N SER A 11 -0.99 5.53 13.48
CA SER A 11 -0.05 6.62 13.78
C SER A 11 1.12 6.64 12.80
N ILE A 12 1.70 5.48 12.46
CA ILE A 12 2.76 5.36 11.45
C ILE A 12 2.27 5.84 10.09
N ALA A 13 1.10 5.39 9.64
CA ALA A 13 0.55 5.80 8.35
C ALA A 13 0.25 7.31 8.31
N GLY A 14 -0.24 7.87 9.43
CA GLY A 14 -0.42 9.31 9.58
C GLY A 14 0.90 10.08 9.49
N LEU A 15 1.96 9.62 10.17
CA LEU A 15 3.29 10.22 10.09
C LEU A 15 3.84 10.16 8.66
N LEU A 16 3.73 9.00 8.00
CA LEU A 16 4.15 8.86 6.61
C LEU A 16 3.46 9.90 5.73
N ASN A 17 2.15 10.04 5.85
CA ASN A 17 1.38 11.00 5.06
C ASN A 17 1.83 12.45 5.28
N THR A 18 2.18 12.81 6.53
CA THR A 18 2.68 14.15 6.87
C THR A 18 4.06 14.41 6.28
N TYR A 19 4.96 13.42 6.30
CA TYR A 19 6.33 13.59 5.85
C TYR A 19 6.51 13.40 4.35
N LEU A 20 5.60 12.71 3.66
CA LEU A 20 5.73 12.40 2.23
C LEU A 20 6.03 13.64 1.34
N PRO A 21 5.42 14.82 1.57
CA PRO A 21 5.73 16.03 0.82
C PRO A 21 7.10 16.67 1.12
N ASP A 22 7.67 16.42 2.30
CA ASP A 22 8.89 17.07 2.76
C ASP A 22 10.17 16.45 2.17
N TYR A 23 10.05 15.31 1.48
CA TYR A 23 11.16 14.56 0.89
C TYR A 23 11.08 14.51 -0.64
N PRO A 24 12.23 14.42 -1.34
CA PRO A 24 12.24 14.22 -2.79
C PRO A 24 11.47 12.95 -3.16
N PHE A 25 10.50 13.10 -4.07
CA PHE A 25 9.60 12.01 -4.43
C PHE A 25 10.36 10.87 -5.12
N SER A 26 10.38 9.69 -4.50
CA SER A 26 10.91 8.46 -5.08
C SER A 26 9.74 7.50 -5.34
N PRO A 27 9.19 7.47 -6.58
CA PRO A 27 7.97 6.73 -6.88
C PRO A 27 8.07 5.26 -6.45
N ARG A 28 9.17 4.58 -6.80
CA ARG A 28 9.38 3.16 -6.49
C ARG A 28 9.28 2.87 -4.99
N SER A 29 10.00 3.63 -4.17
CA SER A 29 10.06 3.44 -2.73
C SER A 29 8.74 3.81 -2.06
N THR A 30 8.12 4.92 -2.49
CA THR A 30 6.84 5.40 -1.96
C THR A 30 5.72 4.39 -2.22
N PHE A 31 5.57 3.92 -3.47
CA PHE A 31 4.53 2.95 -3.80
C PHE A 31 4.75 1.60 -3.12
N GLN A 32 5.99 1.15 -2.95
CA GLN A 32 6.29 -0.07 -2.19
C GLN A 32 5.85 0.06 -0.73
N LEU A 33 6.14 1.18 -0.07
CA LEU A 33 5.76 1.42 1.32
C LEU A 33 4.24 1.50 1.48
N VAL A 34 3.57 2.25 0.59
CA VAL A 34 2.11 2.42 0.62
C VAL A 34 1.39 1.09 0.36
N ARG A 35 1.89 0.25 -0.57
CA ARG A 35 1.34 -1.10 -0.80
C ARG A 35 1.43 -1.99 0.44
N LYS A 36 2.55 -1.94 1.17
CA LYS A 36 2.69 -2.67 2.43
C LYS A 36 1.71 -2.19 3.50
N LEU A 37 1.51 -0.87 3.59
CA LEU A 37 0.51 -0.30 4.51
C LEU A 37 -0.91 -0.70 4.11
N ASP A 38 -1.23 -0.74 2.82
CA ASP A 38 -2.51 -1.22 2.32
C ASP A 38 -2.75 -2.69 2.69
N ALA A 39 -1.75 -3.56 2.49
CA ALA A 39 -1.83 -4.96 2.90
C ALA A 39 -2.03 -5.09 4.42
N MET A 40 -1.27 -4.35 5.23
CA MET A 40 -1.42 -4.40 6.70
C MET A 40 -2.79 -3.91 7.18
N PHE A 41 -3.33 -2.81 6.64
CA PHE A 41 -4.67 -2.36 7.02
C PHE A 41 -5.75 -3.31 6.54
N ALA A 42 -5.66 -3.82 5.30
CA ALA A 42 -6.58 -4.83 4.79
C ALA A 42 -6.58 -6.09 5.67
N SER A 43 -5.41 -6.54 6.12
CA SER A 43 -5.29 -7.68 7.03
C SER A 43 -5.91 -7.40 8.40
N LEU A 44 -5.70 -6.20 8.94
CA LEU A 44 -6.31 -5.80 10.21
C LEU A 44 -7.84 -5.72 10.15
N LEU A 45 -8.38 -5.24 9.03
CA LEU A 45 -9.83 -5.13 8.82
C LEU A 45 -10.48 -6.51 8.70
N GLN A 46 -9.86 -7.44 7.98
CA GLN A 46 -10.37 -8.81 7.80
C GLN A 46 -10.09 -9.71 9.01
N GLY A 47 -9.01 -9.43 9.76
CA GLY A 47 -8.53 -10.24 10.87
C GLY A 47 -7.70 -11.45 10.44
N GLU A 48 -7.31 -11.50 9.17
CA GLU A 48 -6.44 -12.51 8.56
C GLU A 48 -5.42 -11.80 7.68
N ASP A 49 -4.25 -12.40 7.52
CA ASP A 49 -3.24 -11.90 6.62
C ASP A 49 -3.71 -12.06 5.18
N VAL A 50 -3.86 -10.96 4.45
CA VAL A 50 -4.31 -10.96 3.04
C VAL A 50 -3.36 -11.65 2.09
N GLU A 51 -2.10 -11.85 2.45
CA GLU A 51 -1.11 -12.53 1.59
C GLU A 51 -1.10 -14.04 1.80
N THR A 52 -1.28 -14.48 3.05
CA THR A 52 -1.16 -15.90 3.42
C THR A 52 -2.50 -16.57 3.75
N GLY A 53 -3.57 -15.79 3.92
CA GLY A 53 -4.89 -16.24 4.36
C GLY A 53 -4.91 -16.78 5.80
N GLN A 54 -3.81 -16.62 6.55
CA GLN A 54 -3.72 -17.11 7.92
C GLN A 54 -4.35 -16.10 8.88
N PRO A 55 -5.08 -16.55 9.92
CA PRO A 55 -5.60 -15.63 10.93
C PRO A 55 -4.45 -14.87 11.58
N LEU A 56 -4.61 -13.55 11.75
CA LEU A 56 -3.58 -12.76 12.39
C LEU A 56 -3.37 -13.24 13.84
N PRO A 57 -2.13 -13.22 14.36
CA PRO A 57 -1.87 -13.59 15.75
C PRO A 57 -2.74 -12.76 16.71
N GLY A 58 -3.61 -13.41 17.48
CA GLY A 58 -4.56 -12.73 18.37
C GLY A 58 -5.91 -12.33 17.75
N PHE A 59 -6.17 -12.70 16.49
CA PHE A 59 -7.47 -12.58 15.81
C PHE A 59 -8.25 -13.90 15.73
N GLU A 60 -7.67 -14.99 16.25
CA GLU A 60 -8.16 -16.38 16.19
C GLU A 60 -9.63 -16.60 16.58
N ASN A 61 -10.24 -15.69 17.37
CA ASN A 61 -11.63 -15.81 17.83
C ASN A 61 -12.49 -14.54 17.68
N ARG A 62 -11.99 -13.48 17.01
CA ARG A 62 -12.73 -12.21 16.89
C ARG A 62 -12.51 -11.57 15.52
N ARG A 63 -13.44 -11.85 14.61
CA ARG A 63 -13.67 -11.02 13.42
C ARG A 63 -14.12 -9.64 13.90
N ASN A 64 -13.59 -8.56 13.31
CA ASN A 64 -13.95 -7.17 13.62
C ASN A 64 -13.35 -6.56 14.93
N GLN A 65 -12.04 -6.67 15.14
CA GLN A 65 -11.37 -5.99 16.26
C GLN A 65 -11.14 -4.49 16.04
N VAL A 66 -11.23 -4.03 14.80
CA VAL A 66 -11.08 -2.60 14.46
C VAL A 66 -12.38 -1.89 14.80
N SER A 67 -12.33 -0.94 15.72
CA SER A 67 -13.48 -0.13 16.11
C SER A 67 -13.92 0.80 14.98
N MET A 68 -15.18 1.25 15.04
CA MET A 68 -15.72 2.20 14.05
C MET A 68 -14.86 3.45 13.90
N THR A 69 -14.38 4.00 15.02
CA THR A 69 -13.52 5.17 15.03
C THR A 69 -12.18 4.90 14.33
N GLU A 70 -11.60 3.71 14.53
CA GLU A 70 -10.37 3.32 13.85
C GLU A 70 -10.61 3.13 12.35
N LYS A 71 -11.73 2.50 11.93
CA LYS A 71 -12.11 2.36 10.52
C LYS A 71 -12.22 3.70 9.81
N VAL A 72 -12.88 4.68 10.45
CA VAL A 72 -13.00 6.04 9.92
C VAL A 72 -11.64 6.72 9.82
N ARG A 73 -10.74 6.53 10.79
CA ARG A 73 -9.37 7.07 10.74
C ARG A 73 -8.56 6.45 9.61
N ILE A 74 -8.61 5.13 9.46
CA ILE A 74 -7.91 4.42 8.38
C ILE A 74 -8.41 4.93 7.03
N LYS A 75 -9.74 5.06 6.86
CA LYS A 75 -10.33 5.61 5.63
C LYS A 75 -9.80 7.02 5.32
N SER A 76 -9.82 7.91 6.31
CA SER A 76 -9.37 9.30 6.14
C SER A 76 -7.89 9.38 5.78
N ILE A 77 -7.04 8.56 6.39
CA ILE A 77 -5.61 8.48 6.07
C ILE A 77 -5.41 7.95 4.66
N ALA A 78 -6.09 6.87 4.29
CA ALA A 78 -5.99 6.27 2.95
C ALA A 78 -6.37 7.26 1.84
N GLU A 79 -7.48 7.98 2.01
CA GLU A 79 -7.92 9.03 1.07
C GLU A 79 -6.92 10.19 1.02
N SER A 80 -6.44 10.65 2.16
CA SER A 80 -5.45 11.74 2.22
C SER A 80 -4.13 11.33 1.57
N THR A 81 -3.60 10.13 1.83
CA THR A 81 -2.35 9.66 1.22
C THR A 81 -2.46 9.54 -0.29
N ARG A 82 -3.62 9.14 -0.83
CA ARG A 82 -3.83 9.12 -2.27
C ARG A 82 -3.68 10.50 -2.89
N ILE A 83 -4.24 11.53 -2.25
CA ILE A 83 -4.11 12.93 -2.70
C ILE A 83 -2.65 13.38 -2.57
N THR A 84 -2.02 13.15 -1.43
CA THR A 84 -0.62 13.54 -1.18
C THR A 84 0.34 12.90 -2.19
N VAL A 85 0.16 11.62 -2.53
CA VAL A 85 1.01 10.92 -3.52
C VAL A 85 0.80 11.50 -4.93
N LEU A 86 -0.43 11.85 -5.30
CA LEU A 86 -0.71 12.51 -6.58
C LEU A 86 -0.06 13.89 -6.65
N ASP A 87 -0.22 14.70 -5.60
CA ASP A 87 0.34 16.06 -5.55
C ASP A 87 1.88 16.04 -5.57
N THR A 88 2.50 15.10 -4.85
CA THR A 88 3.97 14.95 -4.81
C THR A 88 4.54 14.35 -6.10
N GLN A 89 3.78 13.51 -6.80
CA GLN A 89 4.13 13.05 -8.14
C GLN A 89 4.12 14.20 -9.16
N ASP A 90 3.11 15.08 -9.10
CA ASP A 90 3.00 16.25 -10.00
C ASP A 90 4.11 17.28 -9.71
N GLN A 91 4.43 17.51 -8.44
CA GLN A 91 5.52 18.41 -8.02
C GLN A 91 6.93 17.83 -8.22
N GLY A 92 7.07 16.50 -8.16
CA GLY A 92 8.33 15.77 -8.28
C GLY A 92 8.82 15.54 -9.71
N SER A 93 8.09 16.03 -10.71
CA SER A 93 8.47 15.92 -12.13
C SER A 93 9.34 17.12 -12.60
N PRO A 94 10.59 17.24 -12.12
CA PRO A 94 11.67 17.68 -13.00
C PRO A 94 12.95 16.84 -12.86
N LEU A 95 13.40 16.30 -14.02
CA LEU A 95 14.69 15.67 -14.33
C LEU A 95 14.88 14.24 -13.81
N GLU A 96 14.52 13.30 -14.70
CA GLU A 96 15.14 12.00 -14.87
C GLU A 96 16.67 12.14 -14.78
N PHE A 97 17.26 11.77 -13.64
CA PHE A 97 18.70 11.54 -13.57
C PHE A 97 18.92 10.12 -14.09
N ASP A 98 19.01 10.04 -15.41
CA ASP A 98 19.44 8.87 -16.14
C ASP A 98 20.89 8.57 -15.73
N ILE A 99 21.06 7.62 -14.80
CA ILE A 99 22.36 6.99 -14.61
C ILE A 99 22.37 5.83 -15.59
N GLU A 100 22.83 6.12 -16.81
CA GLU A 100 23.33 5.12 -17.75
C GLU A 100 24.42 4.33 -17.03
N ASP A 101 24.12 3.11 -16.59
CA ASP A 101 25.13 2.08 -16.38
C ASP A 101 25.00 1.09 -17.55
N GLU A 102 25.80 1.38 -18.57
CA GLU A 102 26.13 0.53 -19.71
C GLU A 102 26.96 -0.68 -19.20
N ASP A 103 26.49 -1.91 -19.42
CA ASP A 103 27.25 -3.08 -19.90
C ASP A 103 26.68 -4.43 -19.43
N GLY A 104 26.39 -5.33 -20.39
CA GLY A 104 26.60 -6.78 -20.19
C GLY A 104 25.47 -7.78 -20.50
N ASP A 105 25.19 -7.98 -21.80
CA ASP A 105 25.10 -9.29 -22.50
C ASP A 105 24.23 -10.46 -21.96
N GLY A 106 23.16 -10.77 -22.71
CA GLY A 106 22.85 -12.11 -23.25
C GLY A 106 22.46 -13.28 -22.32
N ASN A 107 21.23 -13.78 -22.44
CA ASN A 107 20.89 -15.11 -23.03
C ASN A 107 19.48 -15.62 -22.62
N GLU A 108 18.93 -16.45 -23.49
CA GLU A 108 17.54 -16.89 -23.64
C GLU A 108 17.05 -17.99 -22.67
N ALA A 109 15.73 -17.95 -22.40
CA ALA A 109 14.76 -19.03 -22.17
C ALA A 109 14.98 -20.09 -21.05
N ARG A 110 13.98 -20.21 -20.14
CA ARG A 110 13.25 -21.46 -19.82
C ARG A 110 12.12 -21.29 -18.78
N ASP A 111 10.99 -21.88 -19.15
CA ASP A 111 9.85 -22.48 -18.42
C ASP A 111 9.87 -22.60 -16.88
N ASP A 112 8.68 -22.26 -16.33
CA ASP A 112 7.86 -23.00 -15.36
C ASP A 112 8.12 -22.95 -13.83
N ASP A 113 6.98 -22.93 -13.16
CA ASP A 113 6.65 -23.24 -11.77
C ASP A 113 6.93 -22.24 -10.63
N GLY A 114 5.88 -22.10 -9.80
CA GLY A 114 5.72 -21.07 -8.80
C GLY A 114 6.75 -21.10 -7.69
N ASP A 115 7.22 -19.90 -7.32
CA ASP A 115 7.91 -19.67 -6.07
C ASP A 115 7.56 -18.29 -5.53
N PHE A 116 7.18 -18.26 -4.26
CA PHE A 116 7.01 -17.03 -3.49
C PHE A 116 8.41 -16.47 -3.21
N GLY A 117 8.98 -15.75 -4.17
CA GLY A 117 10.33 -15.23 -4.04
C GLY A 117 10.56 -14.05 -4.96
N THR A 118 10.68 -12.86 -4.38
CA THR A 118 11.51 -11.75 -4.87
C THR A 118 11.59 -11.59 -6.40
N GLY A 119 10.43 -11.56 -7.06
CA GLY A 119 10.33 -11.54 -8.52
C GLY A 119 10.76 -10.20 -9.11
N GLU A 120 11.94 -10.22 -9.72
CA GLU A 120 12.37 -9.45 -10.89
C GLU A 120 11.36 -8.42 -11.39
N PHE A 121 11.55 -7.18 -10.94
CA PHE A 121 10.78 -6.04 -11.38
C PHE A 121 11.25 -5.67 -12.79
N VAL A 122 10.56 -6.19 -13.80
CA VAL A 122 10.75 -5.83 -15.21
C VAL A 122 10.81 -4.30 -15.29
N ALA A 123 11.95 -3.80 -15.75
CA ALA A 123 12.21 -2.39 -15.99
C ALA A 123 11.33 -1.90 -17.16
N ASP A 124 10.06 -1.66 -16.89
CA ASP A 124 9.16 -0.94 -17.79
C ASP A 124 8.81 0.41 -17.13
N SER A 125 9.78 1.32 -17.23
CA SER A 125 9.69 2.72 -16.78
C SER A 125 8.91 3.55 -17.80
N GLY A 126 7.68 3.15 -18.13
CA GLY A 126 6.79 3.95 -18.97
C GLY A 126 6.19 5.13 -18.18
N PRO A 127 6.08 6.35 -18.74
CA PRO A 127 5.55 7.53 -18.06
C PRO A 127 4.10 7.41 -17.53
N GLY A 128 3.34 6.39 -17.95
CA GLY A 128 2.00 6.10 -17.42
C GLY A 128 1.94 5.07 -16.27
N ARG A 129 3.06 4.40 -15.93
CA ARG A 129 3.06 3.35 -14.89
C ARG A 129 2.76 3.95 -13.53
N TRP A 130 3.39 5.08 -13.18
CA TRP A 130 3.23 5.70 -11.86
C TRP A 130 1.87 6.35 -11.66
N GLU A 131 1.26 6.87 -12.75
CA GLU A 131 -0.12 7.35 -12.75
C GLU A 131 -1.12 6.21 -12.49
N MET A 132 -0.86 5.02 -13.03
CA MET A 132 -1.67 3.84 -12.72
C MET A 132 -1.43 3.35 -11.28
N GLU A 133 -0.21 3.46 -10.76
CA GLU A 133 0.14 3.08 -9.38
C GLU A 133 -0.47 4.03 -8.33
N SER A 134 -0.59 5.33 -8.62
CA SER A 134 -1.24 6.29 -7.72
C SER A 134 -2.73 6.02 -7.56
N ALA A 135 -3.41 5.56 -8.61
CA ALA A 135 -4.80 5.09 -8.52
C ALA A 135 -4.98 3.87 -7.60
N LYS A 136 -3.95 3.03 -7.48
CA LYS A 136 -3.95 1.80 -6.65
C LYS A 136 -3.60 2.04 -5.19
N VAL A 137 -3.25 3.26 -4.80
CA VAL A 137 -2.92 3.61 -3.41
C VAL A 137 -4.10 3.31 -2.49
N TYR A 138 -3.89 2.41 -1.52
CA TYR A 138 -4.90 1.93 -0.57
C TYR A 138 -6.18 1.33 -1.19
N GLU A 139 -6.10 0.78 -2.41
CA GLU A 139 -7.27 0.25 -3.09
C GLU A 139 -8.01 -0.82 -2.26
N ARG A 140 -7.29 -1.81 -1.71
CA ARG A 140 -7.90 -2.91 -0.96
C ARG A 140 -8.54 -2.40 0.32
N THR A 141 -7.82 -1.56 1.07
CA THR A 141 -8.30 -0.98 2.32
C THR A 141 -9.57 -0.14 2.10
N ILE A 142 -9.60 0.68 1.05
CA ILE A 142 -10.77 1.52 0.74
C ILE A 142 -11.97 0.66 0.34
N GLN A 143 -11.78 -0.38 -0.47
CA GLN A 143 -12.86 -1.30 -0.85
C GLN A 143 -13.46 -2.00 0.37
N LEU A 144 -12.62 -2.56 1.24
CA LEU A 144 -13.07 -3.24 2.47
C LEU A 144 -13.82 -2.29 3.40
N LEU A 145 -13.30 -1.08 3.60
CA LEU A 145 -13.97 -0.06 4.41
C LEU A 145 -15.28 0.41 3.80
N GLY A 146 -15.35 0.52 2.47
CA GLY A 146 -16.59 0.84 1.75
C GLY A 146 -17.67 -0.21 1.99
N ASP A 147 -17.32 -1.48 1.87
CA ASP A 147 -18.23 -2.60 2.12
C ASP A 147 -18.68 -2.66 3.58
N GLU A 148 -17.77 -2.47 4.54
CA GLU A 148 -18.09 -2.54 5.96
C GLU A 148 -18.90 -1.34 6.46
N LEU A 149 -18.49 -0.11 6.11
CA LEU A 149 -19.18 1.11 6.51
C LEU A 149 -20.52 1.26 5.78
N GLY A 150 -20.61 0.82 4.53
CA GLY A 150 -21.85 0.80 3.76
C GLY A 150 -22.90 -0.14 4.34
N LYS A 151 -22.49 -1.32 4.82
CA LYS A 151 -23.38 -2.28 5.50
C LYS A 151 -23.91 -1.78 6.84
N GLN A 152 -23.20 -0.88 7.51
CA GLN A 152 -23.60 -0.33 8.82
C GLN A 152 -24.41 0.97 8.74
N GLY A 153 -24.36 1.69 7.61
CA GLY A 153 -25.15 2.89 7.36
C GLY A 153 -26.57 2.63 6.81
N GLY A 154 -26.91 1.37 6.52
CA GLY A 154 -28.26 0.97 6.12
C GLY A 154 -29.19 0.81 7.32
N PHE A 155 -29.91 1.88 7.66
CA PHE A 155 -31.14 1.82 8.46
C PHE A 155 -32.35 1.86 7.53
#